data_AF-A0A8T6SGK1-F1
#
_entry.id   AF-A0A8T6SGK1-F1
#
_cell.length_a   1.000
_cell.length_b   1.000
_cell.length_c   1.000
_cell.angle_alpha   90.00
_cell.angle_beta   90.00
_cell.angle_gamma   90.00
#
_symmetry.space_group_name_H-M   'P 1'
#
loop_
_entity.id
_entity.type
_entity.pdbx_description
1 polymer ?
#
loop_
_entity_poly.entity_id
_entity_poly.type
_entity_poly.pdbx_seq_one_letter_code
_entity_poly.pdbx_strand_id
1 'polypeptide(L)'
;EGTYEDWKKVAGFHYRSHRVAFIQKIFVLKRKDRVCGAIVYTSPTVNASGRSQVFQPKNMEELNEKLARIARVVVHPKYRTIGAGVKLVHDSLPLCGKPYVEMIAVMAR
;
A
#
# COMPACT_ATOMS: atom_id res chain seq x y z
N GLU A 1 1.39 -13.03 3.00
CA GLU A 1 0.44 -12.33 2.12
C GLU A 1 -0.96 -12.42 2.71
N GLY A 2 -1.85 -11.46 2.43
CA GLY A 2 -3.22 -11.41 2.93
C GLY A 2 -4.24 -11.25 1.80
N THR A 3 -5.52 -11.25 2.17
CA THR A 3 -6.64 -11.20 1.21
C THR A 3 -7.41 -9.88 1.27
N TYR A 4 -8.31 -9.66 0.31
CA TYR A 4 -9.23 -8.53 0.35
C TYR A 4 -10.18 -8.60 1.57
N GLU A 5 -10.54 -9.81 2.02
CA GLU A 5 -11.31 -9.99 3.26
C GLU A 5 -10.53 -9.57 4.50
N ASP A 6 -9.21 -9.78 4.52
CA ASP A 6 -8.38 -9.27 5.61
C ASP A 6 -8.28 -7.74 5.60
N TRP A 7 -8.21 -7.13 4.41
CA TRP A 7 -8.29 -5.67 4.26
C TRP A 7 -9.60 -5.11 4.84
N LYS A 8 -10.75 -5.72 4.51
CA LYS A 8 -12.06 -5.28 5.01
C LYS A 8 -12.13 -5.17 6.53
N LYS A 9 -11.43 -6.05 7.27
CA LYS A 9 -11.39 -6.04 8.74
C LYS A 9 -10.80 -4.77 9.34
N VAL A 10 -9.95 -4.05 8.60
CA VAL A 10 -9.31 -2.80 9.06
C VAL A 10 -9.67 -1.60 8.20
N ALA A 11 -10.33 -1.80 7.06
CA ALA A 11 -10.66 -0.74 6.12
C ALA A 11 -11.41 0.42 6.78
N GLY A 12 -12.34 0.13 7.71
CA GLY A 12 -13.12 1.13 8.43
C GLY A 12 -12.32 2.18 9.23
N PHE A 13 -11.02 1.96 9.45
CA PHE A 13 -10.14 2.93 10.09
C PHE A 13 -9.46 3.88 9.09
N HIS A 14 -9.75 3.75 7.80
CA HIS A 14 -9.28 4.65 6.77
C HIS A 14 -10.29 5.78 6.53
N TYR A 15 -9.83 7.01 6.44
CA TYR A 15 -10.68 8.21 6.36
C TYR A 15 -11.41 8.39 5.00
N ARG A 16 -10.90 7.78 3.92
CA ARG A 16 -11.51 7.77 2.58
C ARG A 16 -12.07 6.38 2.26
N SER A 17 -12.86 6.31 1.18
CA SER A 17 -13.43 5.07 0.61
C SER A 17 -12.61 3.79 0.85
N HIS A 18 -13.33 2.76 1.29
CA HIS A 18 -12.82 1.42 1.60
C HIS A 18 -12.61 0.52 0.37
N ARG A 19 -13.16 0.92 -0.78
CA ARG A 19 -13.00 0.19 -2.04
C ARG A 19 -11.61 0.48 -2.61
N VAL A 20 -10.91 -0.59 -2.98
CA VAL A 20 -9.61 -0.52 -3.63
C VAL A 20 -9.68 -1.32 -4.94
N ALA A 21 -9.24 -0.72 -6.04
CA ALA A 21 -9.20 -1.33 -7.36
C ALA A 21 -7.75 -1.59 -7.79
N PHE A 22 -7.58 -2.46 -8.79
CA PHE A 22 -6.27 -2.81 -9.38
C PHE A 22 -5.25 -3.27 -8.34
N ILE A 23 -5.71 -4.14 -7.41
CA ILE A 23 -4.88 -4.66 -6.33
C ILE A 23 -3.84 -5.60 -6.91
N GLN A 24 -2.57 -5.36 -6.60
CA GLN A 24 -1.48 -6.27 -6.93
C GLN A 24 -1.19 -7.20 -5.74
N LYS A 25 -1.04 -6.63 -4.54
CA LYS A 25 -0.71 -7.37 -3.32
C LYS A 25 -1.38 -6.75 -2.10
N ILE A 26 -1.73 -7.59 -1.13
CA ILE A 26 -2.15 -7.19 0.20
C ILE A 26 -1.25 -7.90 1.20
N PHE A 27 -0.73 -7.16 2.17
CA PHE A 27 -0.06 -7.74 3.32
C PHE A 27 -0.74 -7.27 4.59
N VAL A 28 -0.80 -8.17 5.57
CA VAL A 28 -1.48 -7.90 6.84
C VAL A 28 -0.57 -8.22 8.01
N LEU A 29 -0.62 -7.35 9.01
CA LEU A 29 -0.03 -7.60 10.31
C LEU A 29 -1.08 -8.29 11.17
N LYS A 30 -0.76 -9.48 11.69
CA LYS A 30 -1.62 -10.22 12.61
C LYS A 30 -1.00 -10.27 14.01
N ARG A 31 -1.85 -10.18 15.02
CA ARG A 31 -1.50 -10.53 16.41
C ARG A 31 -2.44 -11.65 16.84
N LYS A 32 -1.90 -12.86 17.03
CA LYS A 32 -2.71 -14.08 17.10
C LYS A 32 -3.62 -14.15 15.85
N ASP A 33 -4.91 -14.39 16.03
CA ASP A 33 -5.87 -14.53 14.93
C ASP A 33 -6.49 -13.21 14.45
N ARG A 34 -6.08 -12.07 15.02
CA ARG A 34 -6.65 -10.76 14.71
C ARG A 34 -5.78 -9.98 13.74
N VAL A 35 -6.40 -9.45 12.68
CA VAL A 35 -5.77 -8.48 11.78
C VAL A 35 -5.65 -7.14 12.50
N CYS A 36 -4.42 -6.66 12.66
CA CYS A 36 -4.08 -5.43 13.37
C CYS A 36 -3.75 -4.28 12.42
N GLY A 37 -3.35 -4.61 11.20
CA GLY A 37 -3.11 -3.63 10.14
C GLY A 37 -2.99 -4.29 8.78
N ALA A 38 -3.12 -3.48 7.73
CA ALA A 38 -3.03 -3.92 6.36
C ALA A 38 -2.40 -2.84 5.48
N ILE A 39 -1.62 -3.29 4.50
CA ILE A 39 -1.04 -2.48 3.43
C ILE A 39 -1.53 -3.03 2.10
N VAL A 40 -1.95 -2.13 1.23
CA VAL A 40 -2.50 -2.48 -0.08
C VAL A 40 -1.65 -1.84 -1.17
N TYR A 41 -1.04 -2.70 -1.99
CA TYR A 41 -0.31 -2.33 -3.19
C TYR A 41 -1.26 -2.42 -4.39
N THR A 42 -1.32 -1.37 -5.18
CA THR A 42 -2.13 -1.30 -6.41
C THR A 42 -1.26 -0.96 -7.60
N SER A 43 -1.82 -1.15 -8.80
CA SER A 43 -1.25 -0.53 -9.99
C SER A 43 -1.12 0.99 -9.83
N PRO A 44 -0.08 1.59 -10.43
CA PRO A 44 0.16 3.02 -10.38
C PRO A 44 -0.91 3.81 -11.13
N THR A 45 -1.01 5.09 -10.81
CA THR A 45 -1.77 6.04 -11.64
C THR A 45 -0.93 6.46 -12.83
N VAL A 46 -1.59 6.78 -13.95
CA VAL A 46 -0.91 7.34 -15.13
C VAL A 46 -0.10 8.57 -14.72
N ASN A 47 -0.74 9.50 -13.99
CA ASN A 47 -0.11 10.73 -13.52
C ASN A 47 0.22 10.65 -12.03
N ALA A 48 1.49 10.87 -11.69
CA ALA A 48 1.93 11.21 -10.34
C ALA A 48 3.07 12.22 -10.43
N SER A 49 2.91 13.35 -9.73
CA SER A 49 3.96 14.37 -9.65
C SER A 49 5.20 13.78 -8.97
N GLY A 50 6.39 14.18 -9.42
CA GLY A 50 7.66 13.75 -8.87
C GLY A 50 8.15 12.38 -9.35
N ARG A 51 7.30 11.52 -9.95
CA ARG A 51 7.75 10.20 -10.43
C ARG A 51 8.88 10.32 -11.45
N SER A 52 8.75 11.23 -12.41
CA SER A 52 9.73 11.44 -13.48
C SER A 52 11.11 11.87 -12.98
N GLN A 53 11.25 12.32 -11.73
CA GLN A 53 12.55 12.64 -11.13
C GLN A 53 13.34 11.38 -10.74
N VAL A 54 12.66 10.24 -10.57
CA VAL A 54 13.27 8.97 -10.12
C VAL A 54 13.10 7.87 -11.17
N PHE A 55 11.93 7.81 -11.83
CA PHE A 55 11.58 6.77 -12.78
C PHE A 55 10.71 7.33 -13.92
N GLN A 56 11.18 7.16 -15.16
CA GLN A 56 10.49 7.61 -16.38
C GLN A 56 10.13 6.39 -17.24
N PRO A 57 8.92 5.81 -17.09
CA PRO A 57 8.51 4.68 -17.91
C PRO A 57 8.30 5.11 -19.36
N LYS A 58 8.66 4.27 -20.33
CA LYS A 58 8.45 4.52 -21.77
C LYS A 58 6.99 4.42 -22.18
N ASN A 59 6.24 3.54 -21.50
CA ASN A 59 4.85 3.26 -21.78
C ASN A 59 4.11 2.73 -20.53
N MET A 60 2.80 2.51 -20.65
CA MET A 60 1.96 2.02 -19.55
C MET A 60 2.27 0.58 -19.14
N GLU A 61 2.77 -0.24 -20.05
CA GLU A 61 3.14 -1.63 -19.77
C GLU A 61 4.35 -1.69 -18.84
N GLU A 62 5.42 -0.98 -19.18
CA GLU A 62 6.61 -0.86 -18.35
C GLU A 62 6.29 -0.25 -16.98
N LEU A 63 5.38 0.74 -16.92
CA LEU A 63 4.93 1.33 -15.67
C LEU A 63 4.25 0.29 -14.76
N ASN A 64 3.34 -0.53 -15.30
CA ASN A 64 2.66 -1.58 -14.53
C ASN A 64 3.60 -2.74 -14.16
N GLU A 65 4.57 -3.03 -15.02
CA GLU A 65 5.57 -4.08 -14.79
C GLU A 65 6.51 -3.69 -13.65
N LYS A 66 7.01 -2.45 -13.63
CA LYS A 66 8.11 -2.05 -12.75
C LYS A 66 7.68 -1.31 -11.49
N LEU A 67 6.45 -0.80 -11.41
CA LEU A 67 6.02 0.03 -10.29
C LEU A 67 4.77 -0.50 -9.59
N ALA A 68 4.80 -0.55 -8.26
CA ALA A 68 3.62 -0.69 -7.42
C ALA A 68 3.39 0.59 -6.61
N ARG A 69 2.12 0.93 -6.40
CA ARG A 69 1.75 2.06 -5.54
C ARG A 69 1.21 1.55 -4.21
N ILE A 70 1.73 2.06 -3.10
CA ILE A 70 1.10 1.90 -1.79
C ILE A 70 -0.14 2.79 -1.77
N ALA A 71 -1.31 2.19 -1.95
CA ALA A 71 -2.57 2.91 -1.93
C ALA A 71 -3.05 3.18 -0.51
N ARG A 72 -2.82 2.24 0.41
CA ARG A 72 -3.33 2.29 1.79
C ARG A 72 -2.32 1.66 2.73
N VAL A 73 -2.13 2.30 3.88
CA VAL A 73 -1.49 1.74 5.07
C VAL A 73 -2.42 2.03 6.24
N VAL A 74 -3.00 0.99 6.82
CA VAL A 74 -3.97 1.14 7.90
C VAL A 74 -3.57 0.28 9.07
N VAL A 75 -3.52 0.89 10.24
CA VAL A 75 -3.31 0.22 11.52
C VAL A 75 -4.51 0.50 12.40
N HIS A 76 -5.08 -0.56 12.95
CA HIS A 76 -6.19 -0.48 13.90
C HIS A 76 -5.78 0.40 15.09
N PRO A 77 -6.62 1.34 15.55
CA PRO A 77 -6.28 2.34 16.58
C PRO A 77 -5.57 1.79 17.82
N LYS A 78 -6.05 0.65 18.35
CA LYS A 78 -5.45 -0.08 19.48
C LYS A 78 -3.95 -0.45 19.34
N TYR A 79 -3.42 -0.52 18.12
CA TYR A 79 -2.03 -0.90 17.84
C TYR A 79 -1.22 0.23 17.20
N ARG A 80 -1.68 1.48 17.33
CA ARG A 80 -0.89 2.66 16.94
C ARG A 80 0.22 2.92 17.98
N THR A 81 1.12 3.85 17.66
CA THR A 81 2.26 4.31 18.49
C THR A 81 3.32 3.27 18.88
N ILE A 82 3.22 2.03 18.42
CA ILE A 82 4.20 0.95 18.67
C ILE A 82 5.04 0.58 17.45
N GLY A 83 5.06 1.43 16.41
CA GLY A 83 5.81 1.16 15.16
C GLY A 83 5.16 0.16 14.21
N ALA A 84 3.92 -0.27 14.45
CA ALA A 84 3.22 -1.27 13.62
C ALA A 84 3.14 -0.89 12.11
N GLY A 85 2.94 0.40 11.80
CA GLY A 85 2.92 0.88 10.42
C GLY A 85 4.30 0.82 9.74
N VAL A 86 5.35 1.19 10.48
CA VAL A 86 6.74 1.10 9.99
C VAL A 86 7.10 -0.35 9.70
N LYS A 87 6.82 -1.25 10.64
CA LYS A 87 7.04 -2.70 10.46
C LYS A 87 6.32 -3.22 9.22
N LEU A 88 5.04 -2.87 9.07
CA LEU A 88 4.23 -3.33 7.97
C LEU A 88 4.83 -2.91 6.61
N VAL A 89 5.26 -1.65 6.46
CA VAL A 89 5.90 -1.16 5.24
C VAL A 89 7.26 -1.82 5.01
N HIS A 90 8.12 -1.80 6.03
CA HIS A 90 9.48 -2.35 5.96
C HIS A 90 9.46 -3.82 5.53
N ASP A 91 8.60 -4.63 6.14
CA ASP A 91 8.54 -6.07 5.88
C ASP A 91 7.86 -6.38 4.54
N SER A 92 6.92 -5.54 4.08
CA SER A 92 6.19 -5.79 2.83
C SER A 92 6.88 -5.24 1.58
N LEU A 93 7.71 -4.22 1.69
CA LEU A 93 8.46 -3.63 0.57
C LEU A 93 9.23 -4.66 -0.26
N PRO A 94 10.11 -5.52 0.32
CA PRO A 94 10.83 -6.51 -0.46
C PRO A 94 9.92 -7.61 -1.05
N LEU A 95 8.73 -7.79 -0.48
CA LEU A 95 7.78 -8.84 -0.89
C LEU A 95 6.82 -8.38 -1.99
N CYS A 96 6.79 -7.09 -2.34
CA CYS A 96 5.88 -6.58 -3.37
C CYS A 96 6.27 -7.01 -4.80
N GLY A 97 7.52 -7.44 -4.99
CA GLY A 97 8.01 -7.96 -6.28
C GLY A 97 8.20 -6.91 -7.36
N LYS A 98 8.27 -5.62 -6.99
CA LYS A 98 8.48 -4.50 -7.93
C LYS A 98 9.76 -3.74 -7.59
N PRO A 99 10.57 -3.33 -8.58
CA PRO A 99 11.78 -2.55 -8.35
C PRO A 99 11.47 -1.14 -7.83
N TYR A 100 10.31 -0.58 -8.17
CA TYR A 100 9.89 0.74 -7.69
C TYR A 100 8.58 0.64 -6.91
N VAL A 101 8.53 1.38 -5.80
CA VAL A 101 7.32 1.55 -5.00
C VAL A 101 7.07 3.03 -4.77
N GLU A 102 5.86 3.50 -5.07
CA GLU A 102 5.48 4.90 -4.86
C GLU A 102 4.34 5.05 -3.84
N MET A 103 4.32 6.17 -3.13
CA MET A 103 3.21 6.57 -2.27
C MET A 103 2.92 8.06 -2.52
N ILE A 104 1.66 8.39 -2.77
CA ILE A 104 1.26 9.76 -3.14
C ILE A 104 0.80 10.51 -1.88
N ALA A 105 1.46 11.62 -1.57
CA ALA A 105 1.03 12.54 -0.54
C ALA A 105 -0.19 13.35 -1.05
N VAL A 106 -1.36 13.14 -0.43
CA VAL A 106 -2.59 13.86 -0.80
C VAL A 106 -2.73 15.19 -0.05
N MET A 107 -2.02 15.35 1.06
CA MET A 107 -2.06 16.52 1.93
C MET A 107 -0.70 17.21 2.02
N ALA A 108 0.09 17.18 0.94
CA ALA A 108 1.28 18.01 0.84
C ALA A 108 0.83 19.48 0.86
N ARG A 109 0.90 20.09 2.04
CA ARG A 109 0.80 21.53 2.23
C ARG A 109 2.20 22.09 2.34
#